data_AF-A0A662I817-F1
#
_entry.id   AF-A0A662I817-F1
#
_cell.length_a   1.000
_cell.length_b   1.000
_cell.length_c   1.000
_cell.angle_alpha   90.00
_cell.angle_beta   90.00
_cell.angle_gamma   90.00
#
_symmetry.space_group_name_H-M   'P 1'
#
loop_
_entity.id
_entity.type
_entity.pdbx_description
1 polymer ?
#
loop_
_entity_poly.entity_id
_entity_poly.type
_entity_poly.pdbx_seq_one_letter_code
_entity_poly.pdbx_strand_id
1 'polypeptide(L)'
;MELEVEGRRFKLDWKDIAMLLVLLWVRTDALALTHLQRIEPDYGRLNSRIARLLREGLIEEVRIGRLRFFYLSELGVKAAKKLEELAKKLSERG
;
A
#
# COMPACT_ATOMS: atom_id res chain seq x y z
N MET A 1 -11.89 0.62 -6.12
CA MET A 1 -12.56 1.18 -4.93
C MET A 1 -12.12 2.61 -4.74
N GLU A 2 -13.04 3.50 -4.37
CA GLU A 2 -12.70 4.87 -3.98
C GLU A 2 -12.59 4.95 -2.46
N LEU A 3 -11.48 5.50 -1.98
CA LEU A 3 -11.22 5.69 -0.56
C LEU A 3 -10.96 7.17 -0.30
N GLU A 4 -11.72 7.77 0.62
CA GLU A 4 -11.48 9.15 1.05
C GLU A 4 -10.75 9.17 2.40
N VAL A 5 -9.62 9.88 2.48
CA VAL A 5 -8.81 10.05 3.70
C VAL A 5 -8.37 11.50 3.77
N GLU A 6 -8.70 12.19 4.87
CA GLU A 6 -8.32 13.59 5.10
C GLU A 6 -8.66 14.52 3.93
N GLY A 7 -9.85 14.36 3.35
CA GLY A 7 -10.33 15.18 2.22
C GLY A 7 -9.69 14.83 0.87
N ARG A 8 -8.80 13.84 0.81
CA ARG A 8 -8.19 13.34 -0.44
C ARG A 8 -8.87 12.05 -0.87
N ARG A 9 -9.16 11.91 -2.17
CA ARG A 9 -9.76 10.72 -2.76
C ARG A 9 -8.72 9.90 -3.53
N PHE A 10 -8.70 8.60 -3.24
CA PHE A 10 -7.81 7.63 -3.87
C PHE A 10 -8.62 6.58 -4.61
N LYS A 11 -8.26 6.31 -5.86
CA LYS A 11 -8.81 5.20 -6.63
C LYS A 11 -7.85 4.02 -6.51
N LEU A 12 -8.23 3.05 -5.69
CA LEU A 12 -7.41 1.88 -5.32
C LEU A 12 -8.04 0.60 -5.89
N ASP A 13 -7.26 -0.18 -6.63
CA ASP A 13 -7.65 -1.54 -6.98
C ASP A 13 -7.26 -2.54 -5.87
N TRP A 14 -7.59 -3.82 -6.06
CA TRP A 14 -7.33 -4.83 -5.04
C TRP A 14 -5.84 -5.03 -4.73
N LYS A 15 -4.93 -4.80 -5.70
CA LYS A 15 -3.48 -4.92 -5.51
C LYS A 15 -2.94 -3.75 -4.72
N ASP A 16 -3.46 -2.55 -4.94
CA ASP A 16 -3.13 -1.39 -4.11
C ASP A 16 -3.52 -1.64 -2.65
N ILE A 17 -4.75 -2.10 -2.44
CA ILE A 17 -5.27 -2.41 -1.11
C ILE A 17 -4.41 -3.48 -0.44
N ALA A 18 -4.09 -4.56 -1.15
CA ALA A 18 -3.22 -5.61 -0.65
C ALA A 18 -1.83 -5.08 -0.28
N MET A 19 -1.22 -4.20 -1.08
CA MET A 19 0.09 -3.60 -0.76
C MET A 19 0.03 -2.76 0.50
N LEU A 20 -0.97 -1.90 0.64
CA LEU A 20 -1.13 -1.03 1.82
C LEU A 20 -1.37 -1.86 3.08
N LEU A 21 -2.20 -2.91 3.01
CA LEU A 21 -2.47 -3.79 4.15
C LEU A 21 -1.25 -4.63 4.54
N VAL A 22 -0.50 -5.17 3.56
CA VAL A 22 0.72 -5.93 3.85
C VAL A 22 1.78 -5.04 4.49
N LEU A 23 1.93 -3.79 4.05
CA LEU A 23 2.83 -2.83 4.69
C LEU A 23 2.35 -2.44 6.11
N LEU A 24 1.03 -2.41 6.35
CA LEU A 24 0.48 -2.17 7.68
C LEU A 24 0.74 -3.34 8.65
N TRP A 25 0.72 -4.57 8.16
CA TRP A 25 0.82 -5.78 9.00
C TRP A 25 2.25 -6.28 9.20
N VAL A 26 3.19 -5.86 8.37
CA VAL A 26 4.57 -6.32 8.51
C VAL A 26 5.21 -5.73 9.77
N ARG A 27 5.87 -6.56 10.56
CA ARG A 27 6.57 -6.12 11.79
C ARG A 27 7.83 -5.29 11.51
N THR A 28 8.38 -5.36 10.30
CA THR A 28 9.66 -4.72 9.94
C THR A 28 9.49 -3.27 9.49
N ASP A 29 8.26 -2.73 9.54
CA ASP A 29 7.84 -1.40 9.09
C ASP A 29 8.07 -1.09 7.60
N ALA A 30 8.92 -1.85 6.90
CA ALA A 30 9.24 -1.70 5.49
C ALA A 30 9.40 -3.04 4.76
N LEU A 31 9.15 -3.03 3.45
CA LEU A 31 9.30 -4.17 2.56
C LEU A 31 10.17 -3.84 1.35
N ALA A 32 11.10 -4.74 1.03
CA ALA A 32 11.80 -4.72 -0.25
C ALA A 32 10.87 -4.98 -1.44
N LEU A 33 11.27 -4.48 -2.62
CA LEU A 33 10.54 -4.67 -3.88
C LEU A 33 10.19 -6.15 -4.16
N THR A 34 11.10 -7.08 -3.86
CA THR A 34 10.92 -8.52 -4.05
C THR A 34 9.79 -9.11 -3.21
N HIS A 35 9.48 -8.55 -2.05
CA HIS A 35 8.33 -8.98 -1.26
C HIS A 35 7.01 -8.57 -1.93
N LEU A 36 6.97 -7.35 -2.49
CA LEU A 36 5.79 -6.80 -3.18
C LEU A 36 5.52 -7.47 -4.54
N GLN A 37 6.54 -8.10 -5.15
CA GLN A 37 6.37 -8.91 -6.36
C GLN A 37 5.40 -10.09 -6.18
N ARG A 38 5.17 -10.55 -4.94
CA ARG A 38 4.16 -11.59 -4.68
C ARG A 38 2.72 -11.10 -4.93
N ILE A 39 2.49 -9.79 -4.90
CA ILE A 39 1.19 -9.15 -5.16
C ILE A 39 1.07 -8.78 -6.65
N GLU A 40 2.14 -8.24 -7.23
CA GLU A 40 2.24 -7.94 -8.67
C GLU A 40 3.53 -8.55 -9.24
N PRO A 41 3.44 -9.75 -9.86
CA PRO A 41 4.61 -10.44 -10.41
C PRO A 41 5.26 -9.71 -11.59
N ASP A 42 4.47 -8.92 -12.33
CA ASP A 42 4.98 -8.15 -13.45
C ASP A 42 5.78 -6.93 -12.96
N TYR A 43 7.08 -6.91 -13.24
CA TYR A 43 7.99 -5.87 -12.76
C TYR A 43 7.63 -4.46 -13.25
N GLY A 44 7.17 -4.33 -14.50
CA GLY A 44 6.81 -3.03 -15.09
C GLY A 44 5.55 -2.46 -14.43
N ARG A 45 4.53 -3.30 -14.24
CA ARG A 45 3.30 -2.95 -13.54
C ARG A 45 3.55 -2.66 -12.06
N LEU A 46 4.39 -3.45 -11.39
CA LEU A 46 4.75 -3.22 -10.00
C LEU A 46 5.42 -1.85 -9.82
N ASN A 47 6.39 -1.52 -10.66
CA ASN A 47 7.06 -0.22 -10.59
C ASN A 47 6.10 0.93 -10.89
N SER A 48 5.21 0.78 -11.88
CA SER A 48 4.19 1.79 -12.21
C SER A 48 3.22 2.01 -11.04
N ARG A 49 2.83 0.93 -10.36
CA ARG A 49 1.97 0.97 -9.17
C ARG A 49 2.66 1.66 -7.99
N ILE A 50 3.87 1.25 -7.66
CA ILE A 50 4.68 1.86 -6.61
C ILE A 50 4.89 3.35 -6.90
N ALA A 51 5.27 3.71 -8.13
CA ALA A 51 5.46 5.10 -8.52
C ALA A 51 4.19 5.93 -8.32
N ARG A 52 3.02 5.36 -8.61
CA ARG A 52 1.75 6.03 -8.34
C ARG A 52 1.48 6.19 -6.84
N LEU A 53 1.65 5.14 -6.04
CA LEU A 53 1.43 5.20 -4.59
C LEU A 53 2.40 6.18 -3.89
N LEU A 54 3.64 6.27 -4.37
CA LEU A 54 4.62 7.29 -3.94
C LEU A 54 4.13 8.70 -4.29
N ARG A 55 3.68 8.95 -5.52
CA ARG A 55 3.14 10.26 -5.94
C ARG A 55 1.88 10.65 -5.17
N GLU A 56 1.04 9.68 -4.85
CA GLU A 56 -0.15 9.89 -4.02
C GLU A 56 0.21 10.16 -2.55
N GLY A 57 1.45 9.90 -2.14
CA GLY A 57 1.93 10.09 -0.78
C GLY A 57 1.38 9.03 0.17
N LEU A 58 1.02 7.85 -0.32
CA LEU A 58 0.53 6.73 0.49
C LEU A 58 1.66 5.83 0.98
N ILE A 59 2.80 5.84 0.30
CA ILE A 59 4.01 5.12 0.70
C ILE A 59 5.22 6.03 0.55
N GLU A 60 6.30 5.66 1.21
CA GLU A 60 7.62 6.28 1.11
C GLU A 60 8.67 5.23 0.70
N GLU A 61 9.79 5.69 0.15
CA GLU A 61 10.89 4.85 -0.31
C GLU A 61 12.18 5.22 0.44
N VAL A 62 12.88 4.20 0.95
CA VAL A 62 14.27 4.32 1.40
C VAL A 62 15.17 3.43 0.54
N ARG A 63 16.36 3.94 0.22
CA ARG A 63 17.37 3.24 -0.59
C ARG A 63 18.56 2.86 0.26
N ILE A 64 18.96 1.59 0.17
CA ILE A 64 20.17 1.06 0.80
C ILE A 64 21.02 0.44 -0.32
N GLY A 65 22.01 1.20 -0.79
CA GLY A 65 22.75 0.84 -2.01
C GLY A 65 21.83 0.75 -3.23
N ARG A 66 21.77 -0.42 -3.87
CA ARG A 66 20.87 -0.69 -5.00
C ARG A 66 19.50 -1.22 -4.59
N LEU A 67 19.29 -1.48 -3.29
CA LEU A 67 18.03 -2.02 -2.78
C LEU A 67 17.05 -0.90 -2.46
N ARG A 68 15.77 -1.15 -2.77
CA ARG A 68 14.65 -0.25 -2.52
C ARG A 68 13.70 -0.89 -1.52
N PHE A 69 13.41 -0.16 -0.46
CA PHE A 69 12.46 -0.55 0.58
C PHE A 69 11.34 0.47 0.65
N PHE A 70 10.13 -0.02 0.88
CA PHE A 70 8.92 0.80 0.89
C PHE A 70 8.20 0.63 2.23
N TYR A 71 7.69 1.72 2.77
CA TYR A 71 6.93 1.77 4.01
C TYR A 71 5.74 2.71 3.87
N LEU A 72 4.78 2.64 4.78
CA LEU A 72 3.64 3.56 4.77
C LEU A 72 4.09 4.95 5.23
N SER A 73 3.64 5.99 4.52
CA SER A 73 3.65 7.35 5.07
C SER A 73 2.60 7.48 6.18
N GLU A 74 2.57 8.61 6.90
CA GLU A 74 1.49 8.87 7.88
C GLU A 74 0.09 8.78 7.26
N LEU A 75 -0.09 9.36 6.06
CA LEU A 75 -1.33 9.28 5.30
C LEU A 75 -1.62 7.84 4.85
N GLY A 76 -0.59 7.11 4.46
CA GLY A 76 -0.64 5.69 4.14
C GLY A 76 -1.16 4.83 5.28
N VAL A 77 -0.68 5.07 6.51
CA VAL A 77 -1.15 4.39 7.72
C VAL A 77 -2.63 4.65 7.94
N LYS A 78 -3.08 5.90 7.84
CA LYS A 78 -4.51 6.25 7.98
C LYS A 78 -5.35 5.57 6.91
N ALA A 79 -4.88 5.57 5.66
CA ALA A 79 -5.55 4.89 4.57
C ALA A 79 -5.64 3.37 4.80
N ALA A 80 -4.53 2.72 5.15
CA ALA A 80 -4.47 1.28 5.39
C ALA A 80 -5.35 0.85 6.57
N LYS A 81 -5.36 1.61 7.68
CA LYS A 81 -6.26 1.34 8.81
C LYS A 81 -7.74 1.46 8.41
N LYS A 82 -8.09 2.49 7.66
CA LYS A 82 -9.47 2.65 7.13
C LYS A 82 -9.86 1.48 6.22
N LEU A 83 -8.93 0.98 5.40
CA LEU A 83 -9.15 -0.22 4.58
C LEU A 83 -9.40 -1.47 5.43
N GLU A 84 -8.62 -1.65 6.49
CA GLU A 84 -8.78 -2.78 7.41
C GLU A 84 -10.15 -2.74 8.13
N GLU A 85 -10.57 -1.57 8.60
CA GLU A 85 -11.89 -1.36 9.21
C GLU A 85 -13.03 -1.67 8.22
N LEU A 86 -12.89 -1.25 6.96
CA LEU A 86 -13.87 -1.54 5.92
C LEU A 86 -13.93 -3.05 5.63
N ALA A 87 -12.79 -3.73 5.59
CA ALA A 87 -12.73 -5.18 5.37
C ALA A 87 -13.43 -5.95 6.51
N LYS A 88 -13.22 -5.55 7.78
CA LYS A 88 -13.89 -6.16 8.94
C LYS A 88 -15.42 -6.02 8.86
N LYS A 89 -15.91 -4.82 8.56
CA LYS A 89 -17.37 -4.56 8.42
C LYS A 89 -18.02 -5.37 7.30
N LEU A 90 -17.29 -5.68 6.24
CA LEU A 90 -17.80 -6.54 5.16
C LEU A 90 -17.85 -8.01 5.59
N SER A 91 -16.88 -8.45 6.39
CA SER A 91 -16.84 -9.82 6.92
C SER A 91 -17.94 -10.10 7.96
N GLU A 92 -18.40 -9.10 8.69
CA GLU A 92 -19.47 -9.25 9.69
C GLU A 92 -20.88 -9.28 9.08
N ARG A 93 -21.02 -8.95 7.79
CA ARG A 93 -22.30 -8.89 7.06
C ARG A 93 -22.56 -10.11 6.17
N GLY A 94 -21.58 -10.99 6.01
CA GLY A 94 -21.68 -12.24 5.24
C GLY A 94 -21.77 -13.43 6.17
#